data_AF-A0A5A7URG2-F1
#
_entry.id   AF-A0A5A7URG2-F1
#
_cell.length_a   1.000
_cell.length_b   1.000
_cell.length_c   1.000
_cell.angle_alpha   90.00
_cell.angle_beta   90.00
_cell.angle_gamma   90.00
#
_symmetry.space_group_name_H-M   'P 1'
#
loop_
_entity.id
_entity.type
_entity.pdbx_description
1 polymer ?
#
loop_
_entity_poly.entity_id
_entity_poly.type
_entity_poly.pdbx_seq_one_letter_code
_entity_poly.pdbx_strand_id
1 'polypeptide(L)'
;MAPAHVLSLPTVSIGFRPRKSDGRTKTIAAAKTQEPHNHNQNWVVGSKLAAADHQYKRPTKSRVDVDRLVKFLYDDLHHVFDEQGIDPTAYDEEIEFRDPITKHDDIRGYLLNIALLRQFFSPQIILHWVKKTGPYEITTRWTAVMKFVLLPWKPECVLTGTSIMTVNPNTGKFCRHVDLWDSVQNNDYFSIEGLWDVFKQFRFYEASELELPKYQTLIRTANYEVRKYGPFAVAERSGENLFGCVNSVGG
;
A
#
# COMPACT_ATOMS: atom_id res chain seq x y z
N MET A 1 41.45 -34.62 -31.90
CA MET A 1 40.74 -35.90 -31.70
C MET A 1 41.25 -36.48 -30.39
N ALA A 2 40.32 -36.84 -29.48
CA ALA A 2 40.47 -37.31 -28.08
C ALA A 2 40.85 -36.26 -27.01
N PRO A 3 40.32 -36.37 -25.75
CA PRO A 3 38.89 -36.46 -25.41
C PRO A 3 38.45 -35.43 -24.35
N ALA A 4 37.14 -35.20 -24.27
CA ALA A 4 36.48 -34.30 -23.33
C ALA A 4 36.38 -34.91 -21.93
N HIS A 5 36.73 -34.14 -20.90
CA HIS A 5 36.46 -34.46 -19.51
C HIS A 5 35.11 -33.87 -19.08
N VAL A 6 34.14 -34.76 -18.85
CA VAL A 6 32.85 -34.45 -18.26
C VAL A 6 33.01 -34.41 -16.74
N LEU A 7 32.86 -33.23 -16.14
CA LEU A 7 32.78 -33.06 -14.69
C LEU A 7 31.31 -33.15 -14.28
N SER A 8 30.96 -34.26 -13.63
CA SER A 8 29.65 -34.50 -13.02
C SER A 8 29.47 -33.67 -11.74
N LEU A 9 28.41 -32.87 -11.67
CA LEU A 9 27.99 -32.18 -10.44
C LEU A 9 27.18 -33.14 -9.55
N PRO A 10 27.40 -33.17 -8.22
CA PRO A 10 26.59 -33.96 -7.31
C PRO A 10 25.20 -33.34 -7.17
N THR A 11 24.18 -34.11 -7.51
CA THR A 11 22.76 -33.80 -7.29
C THR A 11 22.46 -34.00 -5.80
N VAL A 12 22.21 -32.91 -5.07
CA VAL A 12 21.66 -32.96 -3.70
C VAL A 12 20.14 -32.95 -3.81
N SER A 13 19.55 -34.14 -3.76
CA SER A 13 18.11 -34.33 -3.60
C SER A 13 17.71 -34.13 -2.14
N ILE A 14 17.10 -32.97 -1.82
CA ILE A 14 16.49 -32.70 -0.52
C ILE A 14 15.11 -33.37 -0.50
N GLY A 15 15.04 -34.55 0.13
CA GLY A 15 13.79 -35.25 0.38
C GLY A 15 13.03 -34.65 1.55
N PHE A 16 11.83 -34.12 1.30
CA PHE A 16 10.88 -33.78 2.34
C PHE A 16 10.21 -35.06 2.86
N ARG A 17 10.45 -35.42 4.12
CA ARG A 17 9.63 -36.40 4.85
C ARG A 17 8.52 -35.69 5.64
N PRO A 18 7.25 -36.15 5.57
CA PRO A 18 6.19 -35.65 6.43
C PRO A 18 6.35 -36.20 7.85
N ARG A 19 6.27 -35.31 8.85
CA ARG A 19 6.22 -35.70 10.27
C ARG A 19 4.78 -36.11 10.61
N LYS A 20 4.59 -37.39 10.96
CA LYS A 20 3.33 -37.95 11.45
C LYS A 20 2.93 -37.29 12.79
N SER A 21 1.65 -36.95 12.86
CA SER A 21 0.91 -36.64 14.08
C SER A 21 0.86 -37.86 15.00
N ASP A 22 1.18 -37.68 16.27
CA ASP A 22 0.87 -38.68 17.30
C ASP A 22 -0.04 -38.04 18.34
N GLY A 23 -1.25 -38.59 18.42
CA GLY A 23 -2.27 -38.17 19.35
C GLY A 23 -2.03 -38.80 20.71
N ARG A 24 -2.26 -38.04 21.78
CA ARG A 24 -2.45 -38.62 23.10
C ARG A 24 -3.59 -37.94 23.82
N THR A 25 -4.74 -38.60 23.73
CA THR A 25 -5.94 -38.44 24.54
C THR A 25 -5.58 -38.57 26.02
N LYS A 26 -6.01 -37.62 26.86
CA LYS A 26 -6.18 -37.85 28.30
C LYS A 26 -7.60 -37.49 28.72
N THR A 27 -8.19 -38.48 29.35
CA THR A 27 -9.55 -38.65 29.81
C THR A 27 -9.95 -37.66 30.90
N ILE A 28 -11.23 -37.31 30.84
CA ILE A 28 -12.03 -36.52 31.77
C ILE A 28 -12.10 -37.22 33.13
N ALA A 29 -11.88 -36.46 34.22
CA ALA A 29 -12.30 -36.84 35.57
C ALA A 29 -13.23 -35.75 36.10
N ALA A 30 -14.50 -36.13 36.29
CA ALA A 30 -15.53 -35.33 36.93
C ALA A 30 -15.32 -35.33 38.46
N ALA A 31 -15.50 -34.17 39.09
CA ALA A 31 -15.75 -34.10 40.52
C ALA A 31 -16.58 -32.86 40.89
N LYS A 32 -17.83 -33.15 41.26
CA LYS A 32 -18.64 -32.57 42.35
C LYS A 32 -19.07 -31.10 42.27
N THR A 33 -20.37 -30.98 41.96
CA THR A 33 -21.33 -29.96 42.40
C THR A 33 -21.18 -29.60 43.88
N GLN A 34 -21.13 -28.30 44.18
CA GLN A 34 -21.64 -27.70 45.42
C GLN A 34 -21.78 -26.17 45.24
N GLU A 35 -23.03 -25.69 45.24
CA GLU A 35 -23.44 -24.33 45.62
C GLU A 35 -24.41 -24.47 46.81
N PRO A 36 -24.75 -23.42 47.58
CA PRO A 36 -24.14 -22.09 47.71
C PRO A 36 -23.84 -21.74 49.19
N HIS A 37 -22.86 -20.88 49.45
CA HIS A 37 -22.77 -20.20 50.76
C HIS A 37 -22.83 -18.69 50.58
N ASN A 38 -24.01 -18.18 50.91
CA ASN A 38 -24.33 -16.78 51.11
C ASN A 38 -23.55 -16.26 52.32
N HIS A 39 -22.62 -15.32 52.12
CA HIS A 39 -22.10 -14.51 53.20
C HIS A 39 -22.12 -13.03 52.82
N ASN A 40 -23.15 -12.38 53.33
CA ASN A 40 -23.37 -10.95 53.36
C ASN A 40 -22.27 -10.31 54.22
N GLN A 41 -21.35 -9.57 53.61
CA GLN A 41 -20.48 -8.65 54.35
C GLN A 41 -20.47 -7.29 53.68
N ASN A 42 -21.30 -6.41 54.27
CA ASN A 42 -21.26 -4.97 54.10
C ASN A 42 -19.86 -4.45 54.41
N TRP A 43 -19.18 -3.93 53.39
CA TRP A 43 -18.08 -2.98 53.58
C TRP A 43 -18.52 -1.64 53.04
N VAL A 44 -18.99 -0.78 53.94
CA VAL A 44 -19.15 0.65 53.70
C VAL A 44 -17.75 1.25 53.77
N VAL A 45 -17.14 1.48 52.60
CA VAL A 45 -16.01 2.41 52.47
C VAL A 45 -16.53 3.59 51.68
N GLY A 46 -16.77 4.68 52.39
CA GLY A 46 -17.10 5.97 51.79
C GLY A 46 -15.88 6.50 51.04
N SER A 47 -15.90 6.36 49.73
CA SER A 47 -15.01 7.07 48.81
C SER A 47 -15.81 8.16 48.11
N LYS A 48 -15.70 9.39 48.64
CA LYS A 48 -16.00 10.60 47.87
C LYS A 48 -14.93 10.72 46.77
N LEU A 49 -15.18 10.14 45.61
CA LEU A 49 -14.52 10.55 44.37
C LEU A 49 -15.51 11.47 43.63
N ALA A 50 -15.12 12.73 43.46
CA ALA A 50 -15.81 13.67 42.62
C ALA A 50 -15.91 13.07 41.21
N ALA A 51 -17.14 12.77 40.78
CA ALA A 51 -17.44 12.50 39.40
C ALA A 51 -17.15 13.79 38.61
N ALA A 52 -16.01 13.83 37.94
CA ALA A 52 -15.85 14.70 36.79
C ALA A 52 -16.85 14.20 35.75
N ASP A 53 -18.01 14.86 35.68
CA ASP A 53 -18.97 14.76 34.59
C ASP A 53 -18.28 15.23 33.30
N HIS A 54 -17.44 14.38 32.71
CA HIS A 54 -17.23 14.44 31.28
C HIS A 54 -18.55 14.00 30.65
N GLN A 55 -19.42 15.00 30.42
CA GLN A 55 -20.58 14.86 29.55
C GLN A 55 -20.11 14.25 28.23
N TYR A 56 -20.26 12.93 28.11
CA TYR A 56 -20.24 12.25 26.84
C TYR A 56 -21.50 12.73 26.11
N LYS A 57 -21.38 13.88 25.44
CA LYS A 57 -22.42 14.37 24.53
C LYS A 57 -22.65 13.24 23.53
N ARG A 58 -23.83 12.61 23.60
CA ARG A 58 -24.29 11.74 22.52
C ARG A 58 -24.18 12.56 21.25
N PRO A 59 -23.45 12.09 20.23
CA PRO A 59 -23.31 12.84 19.00
C PRO A 59 -24.71 13.05 18.44
N THR A 60 -25.11 14.31 18.31
CA THR A 60 -26.22 14.68 17.44
C THR A 60 -25.89 14.10 16.07
N LYS A 61 -26.78 13.25 15.57
CA LYS A 61 -26.59 12.44 14.36
C LYS A 61 -26.58 13.34 13.11
N SER A 62 -25.56 14.18 12.95
CA SER A 62 -25.24 14.76 11.66
C SER A 62 -24.79 13.59 10.79
N ARG A 63 -25.61 13.24 9.80
CA ARG A 63 -25.29 12.15 8.89
C ARG A 63 -24.18 12.68 8.00
N VAL A 64 -22.94 12.27 8.26
CA VAL A 64 -21.78 12.65 7.44
C VAL A 64 -22.10 12.41 5.96
N ASP A 65 -21.94 13.45 5.15
CA ASP A 65 -22.14 13.38 3.71
C ASP A 65 -20.85 12.89 3.03
N VAL A 66 -20.75 11.57 2.90
CA VAL A 66 -19.59 10.91 2.30
C VAL A 66 -19.47 11.23 0.81
N ASP A 67 -20.57 11.48 0.11
CA ASP A 67 -20.53 11.78 -1.33
C ASP A 67 -19.93 13.18 -1.58
N ARG A 68 -20.18 14.12 -0.66
CA ARG A 68 -19.46 15.40 -0.64
C ARG A 68 -17.97 15.21 -0.37
N LEU A 69 -17.58 14.33 0.54
CA LEU A 69 -16.16 14.04 0.83
C LEU A 69 -15.45 13.36 -0.33
N VAL A 70 -16.14 12.51 -1.10
CA VAL A 70 -15.60 11.94 -2.35
C VAL A 70 -15.27 13.05 -3.35
N LYS A 71 -16.17 14.02 -3.52
CA LYS A 71 -15.93 15.18 -4.40
C LYS A 71 -14.76 16.03 -3.90
N PHE A 72 -14.74 16.31 -2.59
CA PHE A 72 -13.61 17.01 -1.96
C PHE A 72 -12.27 16.34 -2.29
N LEU A 73 -12.17 15.02 -2.19
CA LEU A 73 -10.92 14.30 -2.50
C LEU A 73 -10.53 14.36 -3.99
N TYR A 74 -11.50 14.45 -4.92
CA TYR A 74 -11.18 14.68 -6.33
C TYR A 74 -10.59 16.06 -6.57
N ASP A 75 -10.95 17.07 -5.79
CA ASP A 75 -10.37 18.40 -5.92
C ASP A 75 -9.03 18.46 -5.16
N ASP A 76 -9.01 18.01 -3.91
CA ASP A 76 -7.89 18.19 -2.97
C ASP A 76 -6.68 17.29 -3.28
N LEU A 77 -6.88 16.02 -3.64
CA LEU A 77 -5.75 15.09 -3.78
C LEU A 77 -4.84 15.38 -4.98
N HIS A 78 -5.32 16.08 -6.01
CA HIS A 78 -4.44 16.51 -7.11
C HIS A 78 -3.47 17.61 -6.69
N HIS A 79 -3.80 18.34 -5.62
CA HIS A 79 -3.03 19.46 -5.10
C HIS A 79 -2.02 19.06 -4.01
N VAL A 80 -1.96 17.78 -3.61
CA VAL A 80 -1.04 17.26 -2.56
C VAL A 80 0.37 17.82 -2.68
N PHE A 81 0.87 17.89 -3.91
CA PHE A 81 2.26 18.22 -4.19
C PHE A 81 2.50 19.61 -4.79
N ASP A 82 1.45 20.41 -5.00
CA ASP A 82 1.54 21.74 -5.60
C ASP A 82 1.41 22.87 -4.56
N GLU A 83 1.48 24.12 -5.01
CA GLU A 83 1.45 25.29 -4.11
C GLU A 83 0.16 25.43 -3.30
N GLN A 84 -0.97 24.88 -3.78
CA GLN A 84 -2.22 24.87 -3.03
C GLN A 84 -2.14 23.90 -1.85
N GLY A 85 -1.57 22.71 -2.06
CA GLY A 85 -1.44 21.70 -1.01
C GLY A 85 -2.79 21.12 -0.58
N ILE A 86 -2.75 20.36 0.52
CA ILE A 86 -3.94 19.75 1.14
C ILE A 86 -4.61 20.72 2.10
N ASP A 87 -5.94 20.77 2.10
CA ASP A 87 -6.70 21.50 3.12
C ASP A 87 -6.71 20.74 4.47
N PRO A 88 -5.96 21.21 5.50
CA PRO A 88 -5.87 20.51 6.77
C PRO A 88 -7.18 20.50 7.57
N THR A 89 -8.14 21.38 7.23
CA THR A 89 -9.40 21.49 7.99
C THR A 89 -10.32 20.29 7.77
N ALA A 90 -10.15 19.57 6.68
CA ALA A 90 -10.87 18.34 6.36
C ALA A 90 -10.40 17.12 7.17
N TYR A 91 -9.29 17.25 7.90
CA TYR A 91 -8.65 16.17 8.65
C TYR A 91 -8.78 16.40 10.17
N ASP A 92 -8.88 15.30 10.92
CA ASP A 92 -8.76 15.33 12.38
C ASP A 92 -7.30 15.64 12.78
N GLU A 93 -7.10 16.28 13.93
CA GLU A 93 -5.76 16.66 14.41
C GLU A 93 -4.88 15.43 14.65
N GLU A 94 -5.48 14.36 15.19
CA GLU A 94 -4.89 13.05 15.46
C GLU A 94 -5.13 12.07 14.32
N ILE A 95 -4.96 12.51 13.07
CA ILE A 95 -5.09 11.62 11.92
C ILE A 95 -4.01 10.53 11.91
N GLU A 96 -4.46 9.30 11.73
CA GLU A 96 -3.59 8.17 11.49
C GLU A 96 -3.19 8.08 10.00
N PHE A 97 -1.96 8.48 9.66
CA PHE A 97 -1.39 8.26 8.34
C PHE A 97 -0.44 7.05 8.35
N ARG A 98 -0.63 6.13 7.41
CA ARG A 98 0.18 4.92 7.24
C ARG A 98 0.49 4.71 5.78
N ASP A 99 1.76 4.50 5.47
CA ASP A 99 2.19 3.89 4.21
C ASP A 99 3.26 2.82 4.50
N PRO A 100 3.71 2.04 3.50
CA PRO A 100 4.70 0.99 3.74
C PRO A 100 6.04 1.46 4.30
N ILE A 101 6.43 2.73 4.15
CA ILE A 101 7.73 3.29 4.54
C ILE A 101 7.66 4.49 5.49
N THR A 102 6.49 5.08 5.74
CA THR A 102 6.26 6.22 6.64
C THR A 102 5.01 6.03 7.51
N LYS A 103 5.05 6.64 8.69
CA LYS A 103 3.99 6.57 9.69
C LYS A 103 3.88 7.92 10.41
N HIS A 104 2.69 8.49 10.45
CA HIS A 104 2.39 9.70 11.23
C HIS A 104 1.07 9.55 11.98
N ASP A 105 1.00 10.10 13.20
CA ASP A 105 -0.18 10.03 14.08
C ASP A 105 -0.81 11.41 14.29
N ASP A 106 -0.39 12.39 13.49
CA ASP A 106 -0.91 13.76 13.52
C ASP A 106 -0.84 14.41 12.14
N ILE A 107 -1.69 15.43 11.92
CA ILE A 107 -1.78 16.16 10.64
C ILE A 107 -0.50 16.92 10.30
N ARG A 108 0.27 17.37 11.31
CA ARG A 108 1.48 18.17 11.08
C ARG A 108 2.61 17.32 10.52
N GLY A 109 2.79 16.10 11.03
CA GLY A 109 3.75 15.13 10.55
C GLY A 109 3.47 14.76 9.10
N TYR A 110 2.20 14.54 8.75
CA TYR A 110 1.78 14.31 7.37
C TYR A 110 2.14 15.47 6.43
N LEU A 111 1.80 16.72 6.81
CA LEU A 111 2.13 17.89 6.01
C LEU A 111 3.65 18.13 5.89
N LEU A 112 4.41 17.86 6.96
CA LEU A 112 5.86 17.95 6.93
C LEU A 112 6.47 16.91 5.97
N ASN A 113 5.92 15.69 5.92
CA ASN A 113 6.36 14.65 4.99
C ASN A 113 6.13 15.06 3.54
N ILE A 114 4.94 15.60 3.23
CA ILE A 114 4.63 16.17 1.89
C ILE A 114 5.65 17.27 1.53
N ALA A 115 5.90 18.21 2.45
CA ALA A 115 6.85 19.30 2.23
C ALA A 115 8.27 18.79 1.98
N LEU A 116 8.70 17.77 2.73
CA LEU A 116 10.00 17.13 2.56
C LEU A 116 10.11 16.45 1.18
N LEU A 117 9.09 15.71 0.77
CA LEU A 117 9.06 15.06 -0.55
C LEU A 117 9.16 16.09 -1.68
N ARG A 118 8.46 17.22 -1.58
CA ARG A 118 8.54 18.31 -2.57
C ARG A 118 9.91 18.98 -2.66
N GLN A 119 10.70 18.93 -1.59
CA GLN A 119 12.06 19.49 -1.58
C GLN A 119 13.05 18.60 -2.34
N PHE A 120 12.89 17.28 -2.24
CA PHE A 120 13.82 16.30 -2.79
C PHE A 120 13.39 15.72 -4.15
N PHE A 121 12.09 15.80 -4.43
CA PHE A 121 11.48 15.26 -5.62
C PHE A 121 10.69 16.35 -6.35
N SER A 122 10.39 16.10 -7.63
CA SER A 122 9.27 16.72 -8.34
C SER A 122 8.14 15.69 -8.39
N PRO A 123 7.34 15.56 -7.30
CA PRO A 123 6.26 14.60 -7.22
C PRO A 123 5.03 15.08 -8.00
N GLN A 124 4.40 14.14 -8.70
CA GLN A 124 3.13 14.32 -9.38
C GLN A 124 2.21 13.16 -8.99
N ILE A 125 0.98 13.46 -8.62
CA ILE A 125 -0.05 12.45 -8.37
C ILE A 125 -1.09 12.48 -9.48
N ILE A 126 -1.41 11.29 -9.98
CA ILE A 126 -2.48 11.07 -10.94
C ILE A 126 -3.55 10.27 -10.22
N LEU A 127 -4.67 10.90 -9.91
CA LEU A 127 -5.84 10.24 -9.37
C LEU A 127 -6.64 9.59 -10.50
N HIS A 128 -6.85 8.28 -10.41
CA HIS A 128 -7.63 7.53 -11.40
C HIS A 128 -9.11 7.49 -11.03
N TRP A 129 -9.40 7.29 -9.75
CA TRP A 129 -10.75 7.34 -9.21
C TRP A 129 -10.74 7.49 -7.69
N VAL A 130 -11.87 7.99 -7.18
CA VAL A 130 -12.27 8.00 -5.78
C VAL A 130 -13.65 7.36 -5.68
N LYS A 131 -13.81 6.40 -4.78
CA LYS A 131 -15.06 5.66 -4.59
C LYS A 131 -15.34 5.46 -3.12
N LYS A 132 -16.60 5.60 -2.75
CA LYS A 132 -17.09 5.16 -1.45
C LYS A 132 -17.07 3.63 -1.38
N THR A 133 -16.38 3.08 -0.40
CA THR A 133 -16.26 1.62 -0.18
C THR A 133 -16.97 1.15 1.07
N GLY A 134 -17.31 2.07 1.99
CA GLY A 134 -18.08 1.77 3.19
C GLY A 134 -18.92 2.96 3.68
N PRO A 135 -19.65 2.81 4.80
CA PRO A 135 -20.49 3.87 5.35
C PRO A 135 -19.73 5.15 5.68
N TYR A 136 -18.47 5.03 6.10
CA TYR A 136 -17.56 6.13 6.45
C TYR A 136 -16.15 5.85 5.90
N GLU A 137 -16.07 5.15 4.77
CA GLU A 137 -14.81 4.76 4.15
C GLU A 137 -14.83 5.11 2.67
N ILE A 138 -13.76 5.76 2.23
CA ILE A 138 -13.52 6.14 0.85
C ILE A 138 -12.20 5.53 0.43
N THR A 139 -12.19 4.86 -0.71
CA THR A 139 -10.97 4.34 -1.33
C THR A 139 -10.63 5.17 -2.56
N THR A 140 -9.35 5.44 -2.75
CA THR A 140 -8.81 6.12 -3.92
C THR A 140 -7.89 5.17 -4.69
N ARG A 141 -7.69 5.46 -5.97
CA ARG A 141 -6.68 4.80 -6.81
C ARG A 141 -5.82 5.86 -7.45
N TRP A 142 -4.51 5.70 -7.32
CA TRP A 142 -3.57 6.73 -7.74
C TRP A 142 -2.30 6.14 -8.34
N THR A 143 -1.59 7.00 -9.08
CA THR A 143 -0.22 6.80 -9.52
C THR A 143 0.59 8.01 -9.09
N ALA A 144 1.62 7.80 -8.28
CA ALA A 144 2.56 8.82 -7.86
C ALA A 144 3.85 8.66 -8.68
N VAL A 145 4.20 9.71 -9.41
CA VAL A 145 5.45 9.81 -10.16
C VAL A 145 6.35 10.78 -9.43
N MET A 146 7.50 10.32 -8.96
CA MET A 146 8.45 11.09 -8.17
C MET A 146 9.79 11.14 -8.90
N LYS A 147 10.15 12.32 -9.41
CA LYS A 147 11.45 12.55 -10.06
C LYS A 147 12.43 13.13 -9.06
N PHE A 148 13.54 12.46 -8.80
CA PHE A 148 14.54 12.99 -7.87
C PHE A 148 15.33 14.13 -8.52
N VAL A 149 15.29 15.33 -7.94
CA VAL A 149 15.84 16.52 -8.59
C VAL A 149 17.33 16.74 -8.30
N LEU A 150 17.87 16.12 -7.24
CA LEU A 150 19.25 16.34 -6.81
C LEU A 150 20.30 15.50 -7.55
N LEU A 151 19.90 14.39 -8.20
CA LEU A 151 20.84 13.54 -8.93
C LEU A 151 20.92 13.97 -10.40
N PRO A 152 22.13 13.97 -11.02
CA PRO A 152 22.33 14.41 -12.40
C PRO A 152 21.46 13.68 -13.44
N TRP A 153 21.19 12.40 -13.22
CA TRP A 153 20.40 11.56 -14.12
C TRP A 153 18.89 11.59 -13.85
N LYS A 154 18.43 12.39 -12.87
CA LYS A 154 17.02 12.63 -12.53
C LYS A 154 16.15 11.37 -12.54
N PRO A 155 16.49 10.37 -11.71
CA PRO A 155 15.77 9.10 -11.71
C PRO A 155 14.28 9.31 -11.39
N GLU A 156 13.44 8.61 -12.13
CA GLU A 156 11.98 8.63 -11.97
C GLU A 156 11.54 7.38 -11.22
N CYS A 157 10.84 7.58 -10.10
CA CYS A 157 10.19 6.53 -9.34
C CYS A 157 8.68 6.59 -9.60
N VAL A 158 8.09 5.48 -10.02
CA VAL A 158 6.65 5.36 -10.26
C VAL A 158 6.07 4.38 -9.25
N LEU A 159 5.16 4.87 -8.43
CA LEU A 159 4.39 4.09 -7.47
C LEU A 159 2.92 4.09 -7.87
N THR A 160 2.27 2.95 -7.77
CA THR A 160 0.81 2.85 -7.92
C THR A 160 0.23 2.18 -6.70
N GLY A 161 -1.00 2.56 -6.38
CA GLY A 161 -1.61 2.06 -5.17
C GLY A 161 -3.04 2.52 -4.98
N THR A 162 -3.56 2.19 -3.80
CA THR A 162 -4.85 2.63 -3.33
C THR A 162 -4.74 3.21 -1.94
N SER A 163 -5.40 4.33 -1.67
CA SER A 163 -5.52 4.86 -0.31
C SER A 163 -6.88 4.52 0.26
N ILE A 164 -6.92 4.01 1.49
CA ILE A 164 -8.14 3.80 2.25
C ILE A 164 -8.24 4.91 3.29
N MET A 165 -9.26 5.76 3.13
CA MET A 165 -9.51 6.91 3.98
C MET A 165 -10.78 6.68 4.80
N THR A 166 -10.65 6.70 6.12
CA THR A 166 -11.77 6.57 7.07
C THR A 166 -12.17 7.93 7.60
N VAL A 167 -13.48 8.14 7.70
CA VAL A 167 -14.10 9.36 8.18
C VAL A 167 -14.67 9.14 9.57
N ASN A 168 -14.40 10.07 10.48
CA ASN A 168 -14.98 10.06 11.81
C ASN A 168 -16.45 10.47 11.74
N PRO A 169 -17.40 9.60 12.14
CA PRO A 169 -18.83 9.89 12.04
C PRO A 169 -19.29 11.04 12.94
N ASN A 170 -18.50 11.41 13.96
CA ASN A 170 -18.86 12.47 14.91
C ASN A 170 -18.41 13.86 14.42
N THR A 171 -17.24 13.94 13.80
CA THR A 171 -16.64 15.20 13.34
C THR A 171 -16.87 15.45 11.84
N GLY A 172 -17.08 14.38 11.06
CA GLY A 172 -17.16 14.43 9.60
C GLY A 172 -15.81 14.62 8.91
N LYS A 173 -14.70 14.47 9.64
CA LYS A 173 -13.33 14.66 9.16
C LYS A 173 -12.63 13.33 8.91
N PHE A 174 -11.58 13.34 8.09
CA PHE A 174 -10.73 12.17 7.89
C PHE A 174 -9.89 11.91 9.14
N CYS A 175 -10.04 10.72 9.72
CA CYS A 175 -9.29 10.31 10.92
C CYS A 175 -8.22 9.26 10.65
N ARG A 176 -8.27 8.61 9.49
CA ARG A 176 -7.28 7.60 9.10
C ARG A 176 -7.09 7.58 7.59
N HIS A 177 -5.85 7.46 7.16
CA HIS A 177 -5.41 7.44 5.77
C HIS A 177 -4.32 6.37 5.64
N VAL A 178 -4.65 5.28 4.95
CA VAL A 178 -3.74 4.15 4.75
C VAL A 178 -3.45 3.97 3.27
N ASP A 179 -2.19 4.15 2.88
CA ASP A 179 -1.70 3.93 1.53
C ASP A 179 -1.20 2.50 1.35
N LEU A 180 -1.74 1.83 0.34
CA LEU A 180 -1.36 0.47 -0.06
C LEU A 180 -0.67 0.54 -1.43
N TRP A 181 0.54 0.02 -1.54
CA TRP A 181 1.34 -0.01 -2.76
C TRP A 181 1.16 -1.33 -3.49
N ASP A 182 0.91 -1.29 -4.80
CA ASP A 182 0.74 -2.49 -5.62
C ASP A 182 2.05 -3.29 -5.78
N SER A 183 3.21 -2.64 -5.60
CA SER A 183 4.52 -3.28 -5.70
C SER A 183 4.94 -4.01 -4.43
N VAL A 184 4.16 -3.89 -3.34
CA VAL A 184 4.48 -4.42 -2.02
C VAL A 184 3.41 -5.45 -1.61
N GLN A 185 3.84 -6.64 -1.20
CA GLN A 185 2.91 -7.66 -0.69
C GLN A 185 2.50 -7.36 0.75
N ASN A 186 3.47 -7.01 1.60
CA ASN A 186 3.20 -6.61 2.98
C ASN A 186 3.24 -5.08 3.13
N ASN A 187 2.05 -4.46 3.10
CA ASN A 187 1.87 -3.02 3.22
C ASN A 187 1.89 -2.52 4.66
N ASP A 188 2.17 -3.40 5.63
CA ASP A 188 2.39 -2.97 7.01
C ASP A 188 3.66 -2.12 7.11
N TYR A 189 3.55 -0.99 7.81
CA TYR A 189 4.72 -0.20 8.19
C TYR A 189 5.56 -0.98 9.21
N PHE A 190 6.87 -1.17 9.05
CA PHE A 190 7.78 -0.73 7.99
C PHE A 190 8.12 -1.88 7.02
N SER A 191 7.96 -1.64 5.72
CA SER A 191 8.15 -2.62 4.66
C SER A 191 9.49 -2.42 3.94
N ILE A 192 10.41 -3.35 4.17
CA ILE A 192 11.72 -3.41 3.48
C ILE A 192 11.53 -3.61 1.97
N GLU A 193 10.46 -4.32 1.57
CA GLU A 193 10.12 -4.54 0.17
C GLU A 193 9.83 -3.20 -0.54
N GLY A 194 9.03 -2.33 0.07
CA GLY A 194 8.72 -0.99 -0.46
C GLY A 194 9.96 -0.11 -0.59
N LEU A 195 10.81 -0.07 0.44
CA LEU A 195 12.06 0.68 0.38
C LEU A 195 12.99 0.16 -0.72
N TRP A 196 13.09 -1.16 -0.88
CA TRP A 196 13.93 -1.78 -1.90
C TRP A 196 13.40 -1.54 -3.32
N ASP A 197 12.08 -1.53 -3.51
CA ASP A 197 11.45 -1.19 -4.78
C ASP A 197 11.77 0.26 -5.21
N VAL A 198 11.67 1.19 -4.26
CA VAL A 198 12.06 2.59 -4.48
C VAL A 198 13.57 2.70 -4.80
N PHE A 199 14.44 2.01 -4.05
CA PHE A 199 15.88 2.03 -4.30
C PHE A 199 16.27 1.47 -5.66
N LYS A 200 15.62 0.38 -6.11
CA LYS A 200 15.85 -0.21 -7.44
C LYS A 200 15.55 0.75 -8.59
N GLN A 201 14.54 1.61 -8.42
CA GLN A 201 14.15 2.60 -9.43
C GLN A 201 15.14 3.76 -9.51
N PHE A 202 15.88 4.06 -8.44
CA PHE A 202 16.93 5.07 -8.46
C PHE A 202 18.22 4.65 -9.18
N ARG A 203 18.37 3.35 -9.48
CA ARG A 203 19.56 2.86 -10.20
C ARG A 203 19.61 3.49 -11.59
N PHE A 204 20.82 3.84 -12.01
CA PHE A 204 21.05 4.37 -13.34
C PHE A 204 20.71 3.31 -14.38
N TYR A 205 19.76 3.60 -15.26
CA TYR A 205 19.51 2.86 -16.47
C TYR A 205 19.77 3.81 -17.64
N GLU A 206 20.68 3.43 -18.52
CA GLU A 206 20.94 4.16 -19.76
C GLU A 206 19.73 3.94 -20.68
N ALA A 207 18.81 4.90 -20.68
CA ALA A 207 17.68 4.87 -21.60
C ALA A 207 18.24 5.09 -23.00
N SER A 208 18.33 4.00 -23.78
CA SER A 208 18.61 4.07 -25.21
C SER A 208 17.65 5.08 -25.85
N GLU A 209 18.17 5.98 -26.70
CA GLU A 209 17.48 7.13 -27.30
C GLU A 209 16.35 6.76 -28.30
N LEU A 210 15.68 5.63 -28.10
CA LEU A 210 14.48 5.30 -28.84
C LEU A 210 13.32 6.16 -28.33
N GLU A 211 12.65 6.85 -29.26
CA GLU A 211 11.38 7.54 -28.99
C GLU A 211 10.30 6.51 -28.61
N LEU A 212 10.27 6.14 -27.33
CA LEU A 212 9.24 5.26 -26.79
C LEU A 212 7.90 5.98 -26.77
N PRO A 213 6.80 5.30 -27.13
CA PRO A 213 5.48 5.90 -27.08
C PRO A 213 5.15 6.28 -25.64
N LYS A 214 4.63 7.50 -25.46
CA LYS A 214 4.23 7.99 -24.14
C LYS A 214 3.08 7.14 -23.60
N TYR A 215 3.20 6.73 -22.34
CA TYR A 215 2.18 5.97 -21.65
C TYR A 215 1.94 6.51 -20.24
N GLN A 216 0.79 6.15 -19.70
CA GLN A 216 0.43 6.33 -18.30
C GLN A 216 0.41 4.96 -17.62
N THR A 217 1.18 4.80 -16.55
CA THR A 217 1.13 3.60 -15.73
C THR A 217 -0.16 3.60 -14.90
N LEU A 218 -0.94 2.53 -14.98
CA LEU A 218 -2.18 2.35 -14.22
C LEU A 218 -1.98 1.47 -12.98
N ILE A 219 -1.15 0.44 -13.14
CA ILE A 219 -0.80 -0.53 -12.11
C ILE A 219 0.67 -0.92 -12.31
N ARG A 220 1.46 -0.92 -11.24
CA ARG A 220 2.83 -1.40 -11.21
C ARG A 220 3.02 -2.30 -9.99
N THR A 221 3.15 -3.59 -10.25
CA THR A 221 3.48 -4.58 -9.23
C THR A 221 4.97 -4.94 -9.29
N ALA A 222 5.43 -5.81 -8.39
CA ALA A 222 6.78 -6.36 -8.46
C ALA A 222 7.06 -7.16 -9.76
N ASN A 223 6.03 -7.71 -10.40
CA ASN A 223 6.19 -8.69 -11.50
C ASN A 223 5.66 -8.21 -12.85
N TYR A 224 4.74 -7.24 -12.86
CA TYR A 224 4.13 -6.74 -14.09
C TYR A 224 3.67 -5.29 -13.95
N GLU A 225 3.55 -4.62 -15.10
CA GLU A 225 3.05 -3.25 -15.21
C GLU A 225 1.93 -3.18 -16.25
N VAL A 226 0.85 -2.49 -15.91
CA VAL A 226 -0.26 -2.18 -16.81
C VAL A 226 -0.12 -0.73 -17.25
N ARG A 227 0.01 -0.51 -18.56
CA ARG A 227 0.22 0.79 -19.19
C ARG A 227 -0.93 1.13 -20.13
N LYS A 228 -1.34 2.40 -20.10
CA LYS A 228 -2.25 3.00 -21.08
C LYS A 228 -1.46 3.88 -22.02
N TYR A 229 -1.41 3.51 -23.29
CA TYR A 229 -0.74 4.30 -24.33
C TYR A 229 -1.71 5.32 -24.93
N GLY A 230 -1.19 6.49 -25.27
CA GLY A 230 -1.87 7.40 -26.20
C GLY A 230 -1.86 6.83 -27.62
N PRO A 231 -2.48 7.49 -28.60
CA PRO A 231 -2.29 7.15 -30.01
C PRO A 231 -0.81 7.32 -30.40
N PHE A 232 -0.22 6.31 -31.05
CA PHE A 232 1.14 6.37 -31.60
C PHE A 232 1.23 5.59 -32.93
N ALA A 233 2.22 5.94 -33.76
CA ALA A 233 2.48 5.25 -35.01
C ALA A 233 3.33 3.99 -34.77
N VAL A 234 2.99 2.90 -35.43
CA VAL A 234 3.75 1.65 -35.39
C VAL A 234 4.27 1.37 -36.79
N ALA A 235 5.59 1.23 -36.93
CA ALA A 235 6.20 0.71 -38.14
C ALA A 235 6.28 -0.82 -38.03
N GLU A 236 5.45 -1.53 -38.79
CA GLU A 236 5.59 -2.96 -38.96
C GLU A 236 6.75 -3.24 -39.91
N ARG A 237 7.77 -3.94 -39.43
CA ARG A 237 8.81 -4.49 -40.29
C ARG A 237 8.50 -5.96 -40.52
N SER A 238 8.32 -6.38 -41.76
CA SER A 238 8.24 -7.80 -42.09
C SER A 238 9.54 -8.47 -41.63
N GLY A 239 9.44 -9.33 -40.62
CA GLY A 239 10.54 -10.19 -40.25
C GLY A 239 10.82 -11.14 -41.40
N GLU A 240 12.03 -11.12 -41.95
CA GLU A 240 12.49 -12.26 -42.75
C GLU A 240 12.40 -13.50 -41.86
N ASN A 241 11.68 -14.52 -42.34
CA ASN A 241 11.48 -15.77 -41.63
C ASN A 241 12.84 -16.39 -41.25
N LEU A 242 13.28 -16.22 -40.00
CA LEU A 242 14.47 -16.88 -39.44
C LEU A 242 14.27 -18.40 -39.21
N PHE A 243 13.25 -19.01 -39.83
CA PHE A 243 12.96 -20.45 -39.77
C PHE A 243 13.08 -21.15 -41.14
N GLY A 244 13.82 -20.57 -42.09
CA GLY A 244 14.17 -21.22 -43.36
C GLY A 244 15.32 -22.21 -43.23
N CYS A 245 15.16 -23.29 -42.47
CA CYS A 245 16.08 -24.44 -42.56
C CYS A 245 15.32 -25.75 -42.29
N VAL A 246 14.44 -26.12 -43.22
CA VAL A 246 13.83 -27.44 -43.27
C VAL A 246 13.79 -27.91 -44.73
N ASN A 247 14.59 -28.95 -44.98
CA ASN A 247 14.51 -29.97 -46.04
C ASN A 247 14.94 -29.63 -47.48
N SER A 248 16.23 -29.80 -47.76
CA SER A 248 16.68 -30.34 -49.05
C SER A 248 16.81 -31.86 -48.95
N VAL A 249 15.75 -32.59 -49.33
CA VAL A 249 15.82 -34.00 -49.72
C VAL A 249 15.26 -34.08 -51.13
N GLY A 250 16.06 -34.56 -52.09
CA GLY A 250 15.59 -34.93 -53.41
C GLY A 250 16.54 -34.54 -54.54
N GLY A 251 17.48 -35.43 -54.85
CA GLY A 251 18.38 -35.39 -56.01
C GLY A 251 19.22 -36.65 -56.03
#